data_AF-A0A528WYU6-F1
#
_entry.id   AF-A0A528WYU6-F1
#
_cell.length_a   1.000
_cell.length_b   1.000
_cell.length_c   1.000
_cell.angle_alpha   90.00
_cell.angle_beta   90.00
_cell.angle_gamma   90.00
#
_symmetry.space_group_name_H-M   'P 1'
#
loop_
_entity.id
_entity.type
_entity.pdbx_description
1 polymer ?
#
loop_
_entity_poly.entity_id
_entity_poly.type
_entity_poly.pdbx_seq_one_letter_code
_entity_poly.pdbx_strand_id
1 'polypeptide(L)' 'MSAPEEMDVVLEKLPLRIGAYIPDDVLEDWFAPGTGMNPVSREALAAASTYGRRFECEFKYYPERMEGVFWKWVPAI' A
#
# COMPACT_ATOMS: atom_id res chain seq x y z
N MET A 1 -6.38 5.41 11.26
CA MET A 1 -6.70 6.68 10.57
C MET A 1 -6.91 6.40 9.08
N SER A 2 -7.24 7.37 8.22
CA SER A 2 -7.11 7.14 6.77
C SER A 2 -5.69 7.43 6.32
N ALA A 3 -5.25 6.86 5.20
CA ALA A 3 -4.00 7.29 4.55
C ALA A 3 -4.00 8.82 4.35
N PRO A 4 -2.86 9.50 4.58
CA PRO A 4 -2.75 10.94 4.44
C PRO A 4 -2.83 11.38 2.97
N GLU A 5 -3.30 12.60 2.71
CA GLU A 5 -3.46 13.14 1.35
C GLU A 5 -2.12 13.23 0.60
N GLU A 6 -1.01 13.42 1.31
CA GLU A 6 0.34 13.39 0.73
C GLU A 6 0.66 12.05 0.07
N MET A 7 0.07 10.95 0.54
CA MET A 7 0.24 9.64 -0.06
C MET A 7 -0.42 9.55 -1.43
N ASP A 8 -1.53 10.25 -1.65
CA ASP A 8 -2.17 10.34 -2.98
C ASP A 8 -1.20 10.98 -3.98
N VAL A 9 -0.54 12.07 -3.58
CA VAL A 9 0.47 12.76 -4.41
C VAL A 9 1.67 11.86 -4.71
N VAL A 10 2.12 11.08 -3.72
CA VAL A 10 3.23 10.12 -3.88
C VAL A 10 2.86 9.05 -4.91
N LEU A 11 1.68 8.43 -4.82
CA LEU A 11 1.25 7.37 -5.74
C LEU A 11 0.92 7.91 -7.13
N GLU A 12 0.32 9.09 -7.23
CA GLU A 12 0.04 9.75 -8.51
C GLU A 12 1.35 9.97 -9.28
N LYS A 13 2.38 10.50 -8.61
CA LYS A 13 3.67 10.87 -9.22
C LYS A 13 4.74 9.77 -9.19
N LEU A 14 4.41 8.57 -8.70
CA LEU A 14 5.38 7.49 -8.53
C LEU A 14 6.02 7.13 -9.89
N PRO A 15 7.34 7.26 -10.04
CA PRO A 15 8.03 6.85 -11.26
C PRO A 15 7.88 5.35 -11.54
N LEU A 16 8.00 4.99 -12.82
CA LEU A 16 8.10 3.59 -13.22
C LEU A 16 9.34 2.93 -12.60
N ARG A 17 9.24 1.63 -12.32
CA ARG A 17 10.35 0.79 -11.80
C ARG A 17 10.85 1.13 -10.39
N ILE A 18 10.13 1.96 -9.64
CA ILE A 18 10.38 2.17 -8.20
C ILE A 18 9.12 1.83 -7.38
N GLY A 19 9.29 1.72 -6.07
CA GLY A 19 8.20 1.43 -5.14
C GLY A 19 8.11 2.42 -3.97
N ALA A 20 6.90 2.60 -3.46
CA ALA A 20 6.63 3.28 -2.20
C ALA A 20 6.34 2.24 -1.12
N TYR A 21 7.13 2.27 -0.04
CA TYR A 21 7.13 1.26 1.02
C TYR A 21 6.39 1.77 2.25
N ILE A 22 5.43 1.01 2.75
CA ILE A 22 4.63 1.33 3.95
C ILE A 22 4.81 0.21 4.99
N PRO A 23 5.30 0.51 6.20
CA PRO A 23 5.37 -0.44 7.31
C PRO A 23 4.01 -1.06 7.67
N ASP A 24 4.01 -2.25 8.27
CA ASP A 24 2.80 -2.99 8.66
C ASP A 24 1.91 -2.26 9.68
N ASP A 25 2.50 -1.60 10.67
CA ASP A 25 1.79 -0.78 11.65
C ASP A 25 1.06 0.39 11.00
N VAL A 26 1.73 1.05 10.05
CA VAL A 26 1.17 2.15 9.26
C VAL A 26 0.08 1.65 8.31
N LEU A 27 0.26 0.48 7.68
CA LEU A 27 -0.76 -0.15 6.84
C LEU A 27 -2.05 -0.45 7.61
N GLU A 28 -1.93 -1.08 8.78
CA GLU A 28 -3.10 -1.34 9.65
C GLU A 28 -3.78 -0.04 10.03
N ASP A 29 -3.02 0.93 10.52
CA ASP A 29 -3.61 2.19 10.96
C ASP A 29 -4.35 2.87 9.80
N TRP A 30 -3.78 2.92 8.59
CA TRP A 30 -4.37 3.62 7.46
C TRP A 30 -5.56 2.91 6.81
N PHE A 31 -5.55 1.57 6.78
CA PHE A 31 -6.45 0.79 5.93
C PHE A 31 -7.42 -0.11 6.71
N ALA A 32 -7.13 -0.47 7.96
CA ALA A 32 -8.03 -1.22 8.81
C ALA A 32 -7.77 -0.94 10.31
N PRO A 33 -7.96 0.31 10.78
CA PRO A 33 -7.63 0.65 12.16
C PRO A 33 -8.44 -0.21 13.15
N GLY A 34 -7.73 -0.84 14.09
CA GLY A 34 -8.32 -1.66 15.15
C GLY A 34 -8.53 -3.13 14.79
N THR A 35 -8.10 -3.61 13.62
CA THR A 35 -8.22 -5.04 13.25
C THR A 35 -7.05 -5.92 13.71
N GLY A 36 -5.94 -5.32 14.13
CA GLY A 36 -4.81 -6.00 14.78
C GLY A 36 -3.58 -6.08 13.88
N MET A 37 -2.39 -5.92 14.46
CA MET A 37 -1.15 -5.69 13.73
C MET A 37 -0.28 -6.93 13.47
N ASN A 38 -0.58 -8.10 14.04
CA ASN A 38 0.33 -9.24 13.92
C ASN A 38 -0.41 -10.59 13.75
N PRO A 39 -0.53 -11.09 12.51
CA PRO A 39 -0.11 -10.47 11.23
C PRO A 39 -1.01 -9.28 10.83
N VAL A 40 -0.54 -8.47 9.88
CA VAL A 40 -1.38 -7.45 9.21
C VAL A 40 -2.67 -8.11 8.70
N SER A 41 -3.80 -7.44 8.90
CA SER A 41 -5.13 -7.94 8.59
C SER A 41 -5.35 -8.10 7.09
N ARG A 42 -6.20 -9.05 6.70
CA ARG A 42 -6.56 -9.23 5.28
C ARG A 42 -7.34 -8.02 4.76
N GLU A 43 -8.09 -7.39 5.66
CA GLU A 43 -8.86 -6.18 5.45
C GLU A 43 -7.95 -5.01 5.05
N ALA A 44 -6.88 -4.77 5.82
CA ALA A 44 -5.87 -3.76 5.49
C ALA A 44 -5.22 -4.03 4.12
N LEU A 45 -4.84 -5.27 3.84
CA LEU A 45 -4.22 -5.65 2.57
C LEU A 45 -5.16 -5.43 1.37
N ALA A 46 -6.43 -5.79 1.51
CA ALA A 46 -7.43 -5.60 0.47
C ALA A 46 -7.76 -4.13 0.23
N ALA A 47 -7.87 -3.35 1.31
CA ALA A 47 -8.07 -1.91 1.26
C ALA A 47 -6.87 -1.18 0.64
N ALA A 48 -5.64 -1.53 1.01
CA ALA A 48 -4.41 -1.01 0.41
C ALA A 48 -4.36 -1.33 -1.09
N SER A 49 -4.65 -2.57 -1.51
CA SER A 49 -4.70 -2.93 -2.93
C SER A 49 -5.73 -2.11 -3.71
N THR A 50 -6.92 -1.88 -3.12
CA THR A 50 -7.97 -1.06 -3.73
C THR A 50 -7.58 0.41 -3.81
N TYR A 51 -6.91 0.93 -2.79
CA TYR A 51 -6.39 2.29 -2.75
C TYR A 51 -5.36 2.53 -3.85
N GLY A 52 -4.36 1.64 -4.00
CA GLY A 52 -3.33 1.76 -5.04
C GLY A 52 -3.87 1.80 -6.47
N ARG A 53 -4.93 1.03 -6.76
CA ARG A 53 -5.57 0.99 -8.08
C ARG A 53 -6.12 2.34 -8.54
N ARG A 54 -6.47 3.25 -7.63
CA ARG A 54 -6.92 4.61 -7.96
C ARG A 54 -5.84 5.43 -8.66
N PHE A 55 -4.57 5.05 -8.49
CA PHE A 55 -3.39 5.73 -9.01
C PHE A 55 -2.60 4.89 -10.01
N GLU A 56 -3.23 3.86 -10.59
CA GLU A 56 -2.59 2.91 -11.50
C GLU A 56 -1.40 2.17 -10.87
N CYS A 57 -1.46 1.94 -9.56
CA CYS A 57 -0.47 1.18 -8.81
C CYS A 57 -0.96 -0.24 -8.49
N GLU A 58 -0.05 -1.19 -8.59
CA GLU A 58 -0.19 -2.50 -7.96
C GLU A 58 0.28 -2.43 -6.49
N PHE A 59 -0.12 -3.43 -5.70
CA PHE A 59 0.25 -3.55 -4.30
C PHE A 59 0.61 -4.98 -3.97
N LYS A 60 1.66 -5.17 -3.15
CA LYS A 60 1.99 -6.45 -2.53
C LYS A 60 2.56 -6.25 -1.14
N TYR A 61 2.20 -7.16 -0.26
CA TYR A 61 2.78 -7.28 1.07
C TYR A 61 3.92 -8.30 1.08
N TYR A 62 4.99 -7.95 1.76
CA TYR A 62 6.19 -8.75 1.94
C TYR A 62 6.35 -9.06 3.44
N PRO A 63 5.82 -10.20 3.92
CA PRO A 63 5.84 -10.55 5.35
C PRO A 63 7.25 -10.60 5.94
N GLU A 64 8.25 -10.99 5.14
CA GLU A 64 9.66 -11.07 5.53
C GLU A 64 10.32 -9.70 5.75
N ARG A 65 9.69 -8.63 5.25
CA ARG A 65 10.11 -7.24 5.41
C ARG A 65 9.14 -6.41 6.26
N MET A 66 8.01 -7.00 6.66
CA MET A 66 6.93 -6.34 7.42
C MET A 66 6.45 -5.05 6.75
N GLU A 67 6.29 -5.06 5.43
CA GLU A 67 5.94 -3.88 4.64
C GLU A 67 5.03 -4.23 3.47
N GLY A 68 4.18 -3.28 3.08
CA GLY A 68 3.49 -3.27 1.81
C GLY A 68 4.16 -2.31 0.84
N VAL A 69 4.15 -2.66 -0.44
CA VAL A 69 4.82 -1.91 -1.49
C VAL A 69 3.83 -1.60 -2.58
N PHE A 70 3.75 -0.33 -2.95
CA PHE A 70 3.06 0.14 -4.14
C PHE A 70 4.06 0.37 -5.27
N TRP A 71 3.72 -0.03 -6.50
CA TRP A 71 4.48 0.33 -7.70
C TRP A 71 3.54 0.54 -8.89
N LYS A 72 3.95 1.36 -9.85
CA LYS A 72 3.16 1.59 -11.07
C LYS A 72 2.99 0.30 -11.85
N TRP A 73 1.75 0.01 -12.24
CA TRP A 73 1.46 -1.05 -13.20
C TRP A 73 2.19 -0.75 -14.51
N VAL A 74 2.87 -1.75 -15.06
CA VAL A 74 3.49 -1.68 -16.38
C VAL A 74 2.97 -2.87 -17.17
N PRO A 75 2.26 -2.66 -18.30
CA PRO A 75 1.95 -3.78 -19.17
C PRO A 75 3.27 -4.42 -19.61
N ALA A 76 3.34 -5.75 -19.60
CA ALA A 76 4.50 -6.46 -20.11
C ALA A 76 4.82 -5.93 -21.52
N ILE A 77 6.05 -5.44 -21.71
CA ILE A 77 6.58 -5.05 -23.02
C ILE A 77 6.73 -6.30 -23.88
#